data_AF-A0A7J8QLP3-F1
#
_entry.id   AF-A0A7J8QLP3-F1
#
_cell.length_a   1.000
_cell.length_b   1.000
_cell.length_c   1.000
_cell.angle_alpha   90.00
_cell.angle_beta   90.00
_cell.angle_gamma   90.00
#
_symmetry.space_group_name_H-M   'P 1'
#
loop_
_entity.id
_entity.type
_entity.pdbx_description
1 polymer ?
#
loop_
_entity_poly.entity_id
_entity_poly.type
_entity_poly.pdbx_seq_one_letter_code
_entity_poly.pdbx_strand_id
1 'polypeptide(L)'
;MAPSRLKKAIGRVKDQTRIGLAKVGGTTSLSDLDVAIVKATRHEEQPADERYIREIICITSYSRAYIIACINTMSRRLNKTKSWTVALKTLLLIHRLLNEGDLAYQQEIFFSTRRGTRILNLSDFRDTSRYRSWDFSAFVRTYALYLDEKLEYNIQDRRGEKTKTATIANENKEEENNEKESGAKSSHFREMKTEQIFTTLQHLQQLLERFLACRPI
;
A
#
# COMPACT_ATOMS: atom_id res chain seq x y z
N MET A 1 20.05 -4.00 -20.27
CA MET A 1 20.32 -2.89 -21.23
C MET A 1 19.42 -1.70 -20.88
N ALA A 2 19.99 -0.50 -20.81
CA ALA A 2 19.28 0.73 -20.45
C ALA A 2 18.15 1.05 -21.47
N PRO A 3 17.02 1.66 -21.06
CA PRO A 3 15.95 2.00 -21.99
C PRO A 3 16.44 3.02 -23.01
N SER A 4 15.94 2.92 -24.25
CA SER A 4 16.26 3.85 -25.32
C SER A 4 16.01 5.30 -24.87
N ARG A 5 16.90 6.22 -25.26
CA ARG A 5 16.86 7.63 -24.83
C ARG A 5 15.50 8.28 -25.09
N LEU A 6 14.86 7.93 -26.21
CA LEU A 6 13.50 8.34 -26.60
C LEU A 6 12.42 7.93 -25.58
N LYS A 7 12.46 6.69 -25.08
CA LYS A 7 11.44 6.22 -24.13
C LYS A 7 11.61 6.83 -22.74
N LYS A 8 12.87 7.04 -22.30
CA LYS A 8 13.15 7.82 -21.09
C LYS A 8 12.60 9.24 -21.24
N ALA A 9 12.78 9.87 -22.40
CA ALA A 9 12.24 11.20 -22.67
C ALA A 9 10.71 11.22 -22.64
N ILE A 10 10.02 10.26 -23.28
CA ILE A 10 8.56 10.14 -23.25
C ILE A 10 8.04 9.96 -21.80
N GLY A 11 8.69 9.11 -21.02
CA GLY A 11 8.36 8.92 -19.60
C GLY A 11 8.45 10.22 -18.81
N ARG A 12 9.53 10.99 -19.02
CA ARG A 12 9.72 12.30 -18.40
C ARG A 12 8.68 13.33 -18.82
N VAL A 13 8.34 13.40 -20.12
CA VAL A 13 7.29 14.29 -20.62
C VAL A 13 5.96 13.93 -19.97
N LYS A 14 5.60 12.65 -19.91
CA LYS A 14 4.35 12.19 -19.25
C LYS A 14 4.31 12.56 -17.77
N ASP A 15 5.44 12.44 -17.08
CA ASP A 15 5.54 12.81 -15.67
C ASP A 15 5.43 14.34 -15.49
N GLN A 16 6.03 15.12 -16.39
CA GLN A 16 5.96 16.58 -16.35
C GLN A 16 4.56 17.12 -16.67
N THR A 17 3.88 16.56 -17.68
CA THR A 17 2.49 16.91 -17.99
C THR A 17 1.56 16.59 -16.82
N ARG A 18 1.77 15.44 -16.15
CA ARG A 18 1.02 15.08 -14.93
C ARG A 18 1.25 16.10 -13.80
N ILE A 19 2.48 16.55 -13.59
CA ILE A 19 2.82 17.57 -12.59
C ILE A 19 2.15 18.91 -12.92
N GLY A 20 2.20 19.33 -14.20
CA GLY A 20 1.55 20.55 -14.65
C GLY A 20 0.04 20.52 -14.44
N LEU A 21 -0.62 19.41 -14.78
CA LEU A 21 -2.06 19.22 -14.59
C LEU A 21 -2.46 19.25 -13.10
N ALA A 22 -1.67 18.61 -12.23
CA ALA A 22 -1.95 18.59 -10.80
C ALA A 22 -1.96 20.00 -10.20
N LYS A 23 -1.01 20.86 -10.60
CA LYS A 23 -0.87 22.23 -10.08
C LYS A 23 -1.98 23.21 -10.49
N VAL A 24 -2.73 22.92 -11.55
CA VAL A 24 -3.70 23.87 -12.12
C VAL A 24 -5.14 23.61 -11.63
N GLY A 25 -5.43 22.41 -11.12
CA GLY A 25 -6.80 21.96 -10.88
C GLY A 25 -7.24 21.75 -9.42
N GLY A 26 -6.40 22.03 -8.42
CA GLY A 26 -6.68 21.68 -7.01
C GLY A 26 -6.33 22.79 -6.02
N THR A 27 -6.79 22.61 -4.76
CA THR A 27 -6.22 23.37 -3.64
C THR A 27 -4.72 23.05 -3.52
N THR A 28 -3.91 24.04 -3.11
CA THR A 28 -2.44 23.93 -3.11
C THR A 28 -1.95 22.61 -2.49
N SER A 29 -2.52 22.21 -1.34
CA SER A 29 -2.16 20.98 -0.64
C SER A 29 -2.54 19.68 -1.36
N LEU A 30 -3.69 19.61 -2.04
CA LEU A 30 -4.07 18.43 -2.82
C LEU A 30 -3.21 18.29 -4.08
N SER A 31 -2.87 19.43 -4.70
CA SER A 31 -1.97 19.44 -5.85
C SER A 31 -0.54 19.03 -5.46
N ASP A 32 -0.07 19.44 -4.28
CA ASP A 32 1.25 19.07 -3.77
C ASP A 32 1.34 17.57 -3.47
N LEU A 33 0.28 16.98 -2.88
CA LEU A 33 0.17 15.53 -2.68
C LEU A 33 0.25 14.77 -4.01
N ASP A 34 -0.52 15.19 -5.02
CA ASP A 34 -0.49 14.55 -6.34
C ASP A 34 0.89 14.64 -6.99
N VAL A 35 1.55 15.80 -6.88
CA VAL A 35 2.92 16.00 -7.37
C VAL A 35 3.91 15.10 -6.65
N ALA A 36 3.84 14.99 -5.33
CA ALA A 36 4.69 14.09 -4.55
C ALA A 36 4.49 12.62 -4.98
N ILE A 37 3.25 12.18 -5.15
CA ILE A 37 2.93 10.82 -5.64
C ILE A 37 3.51 10.59 -7.04
N VAL A 38 3.37 11.55 -7.96
CA VAL A 38 3.96 11.44 -9.32
C VAL A 38 5.48 11.35 -9.24
N LYS A 39 6.13 12.14 -8.38
CA LYS A 39 7.58 12.14 -8.20
C LYS A 39 8.08 10.83 -7.59
N ALA A 40 7.38 10.28 -6.60
CA ALA A 40 7.68 8.98 -6.02
C ALA A 40 7.51 7.83 -7.02
N THR A 41 6.62 7.96 -8.01
CA THR A 41 6.24 6.88 -8.94
C THR A 41 6.69 7.10 -10.38
N ARG A 42 7.76 7.88 -10.60
CA ARG A 42 8.33 8.15 -11.94
C ARG A 42 8.77 6.88 -12.67
N HIS A 43 8.82 6.98 -14.00
CA HIS A 43 9.24 5.88 -14.89
C HIS A 43 10.74 5.53 -14.83
N GLU A 44 11.52 6.21 -13.99
CA GLU A 44 12.94 5.95 -13.77
C GLU A 44 13.12 4.70 -12.90
N GLU A 45 14.12 3.86 -13.18
CA GLU A 45 14.35 2.59 -12.46
C GLU A 45 14.96 2.77 -11.08
N GLN A 46 15.57 3.92 -10.82
CA GLN A 46 16.12 4.24 -9.51
C GLN A 46 14.99 4.22 -8.46
N PRO A 47 15.24 3.75 -7.24
CA PRO A 47 14.27 3.87 -6.15
C PRO A 47 13.71 5.29 -6.03
N ALA A 48 12.46 5.39 -5.54
CA ALA A 48 11.88 6.69 -5.24
C ALA A 48 12.75 7.41 -4.21
N ASP A 49 12.89 8.73 -4.37
CA ASP A 49 13.54 9.54 -3.33
C ASP A 49 12.68 9.51 -2.07
N GLU A 50 13.28 9.09 -0.96
CA GLU A 50 12.65 8.89 0.34
C GLU A 50 11.94 10.16 0.83
N ARG A 51 12.43 11.34 0.42
CA ARG A 51 11.78 12.62 0.74
C ARG A 51 10.31 12.65 0.34
N TYR A 52 9.96 12.11 -0.83
CA TYR A 52 8.59 12.16 -1.34
C TYR A 52 7.71 11.16 -0.61
N ILE A 53 8.25 10.01 -0.23
CA ILE A 53 7.53 9.01 0.57
C ILE A 53 7.17 9.60 1.93
N ARG A 54 8.14 10.21 2.62
CA ARG A 54 7.92 10.87 3.92
C ARG A 54 6.94 12.03 3.83
N GLU A 55 7.04 12.85 2.78
CA GLU A 55 6.10 13.93 2.50
C GLU A 55 4.67 13.40 2.33
N ILE A 56 4.48 12.32 1.56
CA ILE A 56 3.16 11.69 1.37
C ILE A 56 2.61 11.15 2.70
N ILE A 57 3.43 10.42 3.47
CA ILE A 57 3.03 9.89 4.79
C ILE A 57 2.55 11.03 5.69
N CYS A 58 3.34 12.11 5.77
CA CYS A 58 3.00 13.31 6.55
C CYS A 58 1.70 13.97 6.08
N ILE A 59 1.52 14.19 4.78
CA ILE A 59 0.28 14.80 4.26
C ILE A 59 -0.94 13.93 4.58
N THR A 60 -0.80 12.60 4.44
CA THR A 60 -1.90 11.66 4.71
C THR A 60 -2.26 11.53 6.19
N SER A 61 -1.42 11.96 7.14
CA SER A 61 -1.77 11.94 8.56
C SER A 61 -2.67 13.10 9.01
N TYR A 62 -2.85 14.14 8.19
CA TYR A 62 -3.64 15.32 8.60
C TYR A 62 -5.16 15.09 8.51
N SER A 63 -5.64 14.35 7.51
CA SER A 63 -7.09 14.18 7.30
C SER A 63 -7.40 12.99 6.40
N ARG A 64 -8.56 12.36 6.65
CA ARG A 64 -9.12 11.31 5.79
C ARG A 64 -9.32 11.75 4.35
N ALA A 65 -9.58 13.04 4.10
CA ALA A 65 -9.69 13.57 2.75
C ALA A 65 -8.39 13.38 1.94
N TYR A 66 -7.23 13.59 2.57
CA TYR A 66 -5.92 13.36 1.94
C TYR A 66 -5.64 11.87 1.72
N ILE A 67 -6.06 11.01 2.66
CA ILE A 67 -5.98 9.55 2.50
C ILE A 67 -6.76 9.10 1.26
N ILE A 68 -8.03 9.52 1.16
CA ILE A 68 -8.90 9.17 0.03
C ILE A 68 -8.32 9.71 -1.29
N ALA A 69 -7.84 10.95 -1.30
CA ALA A 69 -7.18 11.53 -2.46
C ALA A 69 -5.94 10.72 -2.88
N CYS A 70 -5.06 10.38 -1.92
CA CYS A 70 -3.87 9.57 -2.14
C CYS A 70 -4.21 8.21 -2.77
N ILE A 71 -5.17 7.48 -2.18
CA ILE A 71 -5.64 6.17 -2.67
C ILE A 71 -6.18 6.30 -4.10
N ASN A 72 -7.01 7.32 -4.37
CA ASN A 72 -7.56 7.57 -5.70
C ASN A 72 -6.48 7.87 -6.74
N THR A 73 -5.46 8.65 -6.39
CA THR A 73 -4.34 8.96 -7.29
C THR A 73 -3.49 7.73 -7.57
N MET A 74 -3.17 6.91 -6.56
CA MET A 74 -2.45 5.66 -6.73
C MET A 74 -3.24 4.64 -7.57
N SER A 75 -4.53 4.48 -7.31
CA SER A 75 -5.43 3.63 -8.10
C SER A 75 -5.43 4.03 -9.58
N ARG A 76 -5.55 5.33 -9.85
CA ARG A 76 -5.50 5.87 -11.22
C ARG A 76 -4.13 5.70 -11.88
N ARG A 77 -3.04 5.66 -11.11
CA ARG A 77 -1.69 5.37 -11.63
C ARG A 77 -1.55 3.91 -12.01
N LEU A 78 -1.96 2.99 -11.13
CA LEU A 78 -1.93 1.54 -11.38
C LEU A 78 -2.80 1.15 -12.58
N ASN A 79 -4.04 1.64 -12.66
CA ASN A 79 -4.96 1.29 -13.74
C ASN A 79 -4.54 1.82 -15.12
N LYS A 80 -3.76 2.91 -15.18
CA LYS A 80 -3.37 3.55 -16.46
C LYS A 80 -1.95 3.21 -16.90
N THR A 81 -1.13 2.63 -16.04
CA THR A 81 0.28 2.36 -16.37
C THR A 81 0.43 1.01 -17.05
N LYS A 82 1.26 0.97 -18.10
CA LYS A 82 1.79 -0.26 -18.69
C LYS A 82 3.27 -0.48 -18.33
N SER A 83 3.83 0.37 -17.46
CA SER A 83 5.22 0.33 -17.06
C SER A 83 5.36 -0.38 -15.72
N TRP A 84 6.14 -1.45 -15.68
CA TRP A 84 6.40 -2.22 -14.45
C TRP A 84 7.04 -1.36 -13.37
N THR A 85 7.91 -0.41 -13.75
CA THR A 85 8.60 0.48 -12.82
C THR A 85 7.63 1.39 -12.05
N VAL A 86 6.68 2.00 -12.77
CA VAL A 86 5.64 2.84 -12.15
C VAL A 86 4.72 1.98 -11.29
N ALA A 87 4.32 0.81 -11.77
CA ALA A 87 3.45 -0.09 -11.02
C ALA A 87 4.11 -0.53 -9.72
N LEU A 88 5.35 -1.01 -9.79
CA LEU A 88 6.12 -1.46 -8.64
C LEU A 88 6.35 -0.34 -7.62
N LYS A 89 6.78 0.86 -8.06
CA LYS A 89 6.95 2.00 -7.16
C LYS A 89 5.66 2.41 -6.48
N THR A 90 4.53 2.30 -7.18
CA THR A 90 3.21 2.57 -6.59
C THR A 90 2.85 1.52 -5.54
N LEU A 91 3.11 0.23 -5.80
CA LEU A 91 2.92 -0.84 -4.82
C LEU A 91 3.85 -0.69 -3.60
N LEU A 92 5.11 -0.28 -3.81
CA LEU A 92 6.03 0.01 -2.72
C LEU A 92 5.56 1.19 -1.87
N LEU A 93 5.04 2.25 -2.49
CA LEU A 93 4.42 3.38 -1.77
C LEU A 93 3.22 2.91 -0.93
N ILE A 94 2.34 2.08 -1.50
CA ILE A 94 1.23 1.48 -0.75
C ILE A 94 1.76 0.66 0.43
N HIS A 95 2.79 -0.17 0.23
CA HIS A 95 3.39 -0.96 1.31
C HIS A 95 3.93 -0.06 2.44
N ARG A 96 4.64 1.03 2.09
CA ARG A 96 5.14 2.00 3.07
C ARG A 96 3.99 2.64 3.85
N LEU A 97 2.93 3.09 3.17
CA LEU A 97 1.76 3.67 3.82
C LEU A 97 1.01 2.66 4.71
N LEU A 98 0.98 1.38 4.34
CA LEU A 98 0.39 0.32 5.17
C LEU A 98 1.20 0.02 6.44
N ASN A 99 2.53 0.21 6.42
CA ASN A 99 3.39 -0.10 7.57
C ASN A 99 3.69 1.12 8.47
N GLU A 100 3.85 2.30 7.86
CA GLU A 100 4.33 3.53 8.52
C GLU A 100 3.28 4.64 8.56
N GLY A 101 2.18 4.51 7.81
CA GLY A 101 1.10 5.49 7.77
C GLY A 101 0.08 5.30 8.90
N ASP A 102 -0.89 6.22 8.94
CA ASP A 102 -2.02 6.17 9.88
C ASP A 102 -2.86 4.89 9.66
N LEU A 103 -3.38 4.32 10.75
CA LEU A 103 -4.31 3.19 10.73
C LEU A 103 -5.56 3.49 9.89
N ALA A 104 -5.99 4.75 9.85
CA ALA A 104 -7.10 5.17 8.97
C ALA A 104 -6.81 4.85 7.50
N TYR A 105 -5.54 4.90 7.06
CA TYR A 105 -5.17 4.53 5.69
C TYR A 105 -5.47 3.05 5.41
N GLN A 106 -5.11 2.14 6.32
CA GLN A 106 -5.39 0.70 6.17
C GLN A 106 -6.89 0.43 6.01
N GLN A 107 -7.73 1.15 6.75
CA GLN A 107 -9.19 1.00 6.67
C GLN A 107 -9.72 1.52 5.33
N GLU A 108 -9.34 2.72 4.91
CA GLU A 108 -9.81 3.34 3.67
C GLU A 108 -9.37 2.56 2.43
N ILE A 109 -8.13 2.06 2.40
CA ILE A 109 -7.65 1.23 1.29
C ILE A 109 -8.32 -0.15 1.28
N PHE A 110 -8.61 -0.73 2.45
CA PHE A 110 -9.40 -1.97 2.53
C PHE A 110 -10.80 -1.78 1.95
N PHE A 111 -11.51 -0.72 2.34
CA PHE A 111 -12.83 -0.42 1.77
C PHE A 111 -12.77 -0.19 0.26
N SER A 112 -11.77 0.57 -0.20
CA SER A 112 -11.56 0.83 -1.63
C SER A 112 -11.33 -0.45 -2.43
N THR A 113 -10.59 -1.42 -1.86
CA THR A 113 -10.29 -2.68 -2.54
C THR A 113 -11.49 -3.64 -2.54
N ARG A 114 -12.36 -3.59 -1.52
CA ARG A 114 -13.47 -4.56 -1.33
C ARG A 114 -14.82 -4.07 -1.86
N ARG A 115 -15.05 -2.75 -1.89
CA ARG A 115 -16.34 -2.15 -2.30
C ARG A 115 -16.32 -1.37 -3.62
N GLY A 116 -15.22 -1.36 -4.35
CA GLY A 116 -15.16 -0.58 -5.59
C GLY A 116 -13.98 -0.92 -6.50
N THR A 117 -12.85 -0.24 -6.30
CA THR A 117 -11.82 -0.06 -7.34
C THR A 117 -10.84 -1.22 -7.49
N ARG A 118 -10.85 -2.19 -6.56
CA ARG A 118 -9.93 -3.35 -6.56
C ARG A 118 -8.47 -2.95 -6.84
N ILE A 119 -7.99 -1.89 -6.19
CA ILE A 119 -6.70 -1.24 -6.45
C ILE A 119 -5.49 -2.19 -6.50
N LEU A 120 -5.50 -3.29 -5.74
CA LEU A 120 -4.43 -4.28 -5.70
C LEU A 120 -4.64 -5.48 -6.65
N ASN A 121 -5.75 -5.55 -7.38
CA ASN A 121 -5.94 -6.59 -8.39
C ASN A 121 -5.21 -6.21 -9.68
N LEU A 122 -3.97 -6.68 -9.80
CA LEU A 122 -3.13 -6.49 -10.98
C LEU A 122 -2.99 -7.77 -11.83
N SER A 123 -3.87 -8.77 -11.69
CA SER A 123 -3.75 -10.07 -12.37
C SER A 123 -3.49 -9.99 -13.89
N ASP A 124 -4.08 -8.99 -14.57
CA ASP A 124 -3.92 -8.74 -16.01
C ASP A 124 -2.74 -7.81 -16.37
N PHE A 125 -2.00 -7.30 -15.37
CA PHE A 125 -0.90 -6.38 -15.60
C PHE A 125 0.23 -7.04 -16.38
N ARG A 126 0.58 -6.43 -17.53
CA ARG A 126 1.66 -6.87 -18.40
C ARG A 126 2.39 -5.67 -19.01
N ASP A 127 3.66 -5.55 -18.70
CA ASP A 127 4.58 -4.67 -19.40
C ASP A 127 5.25 -5.45 -20.54
N THR A 128 4.90 -5.14 -21.79
CA THR A 128 5.50 -5.76 -22.99
C THR A 128 6.65 -4.97 -23.58
N SER A 129 7.10 -3.94 -22.86
CA SER A 129 7.86 -2.85 -23.46
C SER A 129 9.38 -3.08 -23.49
N ARG A 130 9.91 -4.17 -22.91
CA ARG A 130 11.34 -4.53 -22.91
C ARG A 130 11.59 -6.03 -22.92
N TYR A 131 12.76 -6.44 -23.39
CA TYR A 131 13.30 -7.78 -23.13
C TYR A 131 13.41 -8.01 -21.61
N ARG A 132 12.86 -9.11 -21.09
CA ARG A 132 12.72 -9.45 -19.65
C ARG A 132 11.73 -8.61 -18.82
N SER A 133 10.81 -7.85 -19.44
CA SER A 133 9.72 -7.19 -18.67
C SER A 133 8.63 -8.15 -18.19
N TRP A 134 8.64 -9.40 -18.67
CA TRP A 134 7.76 -10.48 -18.21
C TRP A 134 8.01 -10.85 -16.75
N ASP A 135 9.28 -10.97 -16.33
CA ASP A 135 9.64 -11.32 -14.96
C ASP A 135 9.22 -10.21 -14.00
N PHE A 136 9.44 -8.95 -14.37
CA PHE A 136 8.96 -7.80 -13.60
C PHE A 136 7.44 -7.71 -13.55
N SER A 137 6.74 -8.07 -14.64
CA SER A 137 5.28 -8.11 -14.65
C SER A 137 4.73 -9.24 -13.78
N ALA A 138 5.40 -10.40 -13.75
CA ALA A 138 5.09 -11.48 -12.83
C ALA A 138 5.28 -11.04 -11.37
N PHE A 139 6.44 -10.43 -11.06
CA PHE A 139 6.72 -9.90 -9.73
C PHE A 139 5.71 -8.83 -9.28
N VAL A 140 5.32 -7.90 -10.15
CA VAL A 140 4.28 -6.89 -9.84
C VAL A 140 2.95 -7.56 -9.49
N ARG A 141 2.56 -8.61 -10.21
CA ARG A 141 1.32 -9.36 -9.95
C ARG A 141 1.36 -10.08 -8.61
N THR A 142 2.44 -10.81 -8.34
CA THR A 142 2.60 -11.56 -7.09
C THR A 142 2.71 -10.61 -5.90
N TYR A 143 3.42 -9.49 -6.05
CA TYR A 143 3.59 -8.51 -4.99
C TYR A 143 2.29 -7.76 -4.66
N ALA A 144 1.48 -7.44 -5.67
CA ALA A 144 0.16 -6.86 -5.44
C ALA A 144 -0.77 -7.82 -4.69
N LEU A 145 -0.77 -9.10 -5.05
CA LEU A 145 -1.53 -10.14 -4.36
C LEU A 145 -1.05 -10.31 -2.90
N TYR A 146 0.26 -10.32 -2.68
CA TYR A 146 0.83 -10.34 -1.33
C TYR A 146 0.35 -9.16 -0.48
N LEU A 147 0.38 -7.94 -1.03
CA LEU A 147 -0.14 -6.76 -0.31
C LEU A 147 -1.63 -6.86 -0.03
N ASP A 148 -2.39 -7.48 -0.93
CA ASP A 148 -3.84 -7.64 -0.79
C ASP A 148 -4.20 -8.58 0.38
N GLU A 149 -3.54 -9.74 0.42
CA GLU A 149 -3.71 -10.71 1.51
C GLU A 149 -3.15 -10.17 2.84
N LYS A 150 -2.02 -9.45 2.81
CA LYS A 150 -1.45 -8.80 4.00
C LYS A 150 -2.40 -7.75 4.59
N LEU A 151 -3.03 -6.96 3.73
CA LEU A 151 -4.03 -5.97 4.14
C LEU A 151 -5.23 -6.65 4.80
N GLU A 152 -5.71 -7.75 4.22
CA GLU A 152 -6.82 -8.53 4.78
C GLU A 152 -6.47 -9.09 6.16
N TYR A 153 -5.29 -9.72 6.30
CA TYR A 153 -4.79 -10.23 7.58
C TYR A 153 -4.72 -9.13 8.64
N ASN A 154 -4.12 -7.98 8.31
CA ASN A 154 -4.00 -6.85 9.24
C ASN A 154 -5.36 -6.32 9.73
N ILE A 155 -6.39 -6.34 8.88
CA ILE A 155 -7.73 -5.89 9.25
C ILE A 155 -8.46 -6.93 10.11
N GLN A 156 -8.25 -8.22 9.84
CA GLN A 156 -8.85 -9.32 10.61
C GLN A 156 -8.23 -9.43 12.01
N ASP A 157 -6.91 -9.38 12.12
CA ASP A 157 -6.15 -9.43 13.38
C ASP A 157 -6.65 -8.34 14.35
N ARG A 158 -6.77 -7.10 13.85
CA ARG A 158 -7.29 -5.97 14.63
C ARG A 158 -8.77 -6.06 14.98
N ARG A 159 -9.60 -6.74 14.17
CA ARG A 159 -11.01 -6.99 14.54
C ARG A 159 -11.09 -7.94 15.73
N GLY A 160 -10.22 -8.95 15.77
CA GLY A 160 -10.08 -9.86 16.90
C GLY A 160 -9.68 -9.14 18.20
N GLU A 161 -8.75 -8.19 18.12
CA GLU A 161 -8.34 -7.36 19.28
C GLU A 161 -9.49 -6.48 19.78
N LYS A 162 -10.20 -5.77 18.88
CA LYS A 162 -11.31 -4.88 19.29
C LYS A 162 -12.46 -5.61 19.97
N THR A 163 -12.79 -6.83 19.54
CA THR A 163 -13.83 -7.63 20.20
C THR A 163 -13.38 -8.05 21.60
N LYS A 164 -12.11 -8.41 21.79
CA LYS A 164 -11.54 -8.73 23.11
C LYS A 164 -11.54 -7.49 24.03
N THR A 165 -11.07 -6.34 23.56
CA THR A 165 -11.08 -5.09 24.33
C THR A 165 -12.50 -4.64 24.70
N ALA A 166 -13.49 -4.81 23.81
CA ALA A 166 -14.88 -4.48 24.10
C ALA A 166 -15.54 -5.42 25.13
N THR A 167 -15.11 -6.69 25.17
CA THR A 167 -15.58 -7.65 26.18
C THR A 167 -14.95 -7.33 27.54
N ILE A 168 -13.64 -7.05 27.56
CA ILE A 168 -12.90 -6.65 28.77
C ILE A 168 -13.37 -5.28 29.30
N ALA A 169 -13.69 -4.32 28.43
CA ALA A 169 -14.22 -3.01 28.84
C ALA A 169 -15.66 -3.08 29.40
N ASN A 170 -16.42 -4.13 29.07
CA ASN A 170 -17.71 -4.39 29.72
C ASN A 170 -17.54 -5.05 31.10
N GLU A 171 -16.40 -5.68 31.37
CA GLU A 171 -16.07 -6.27 32.67
C GLU A 171 -15.33 -5.29 33.59
N ASN A 172 -14.55 -4.37 33.04
CA ASN A 172 -13.75 -3.40 33.78
C ASN A 172 -14.31 -1.98 33.61
N LYS A 173 -15.36 -1.68 34.38
CA LYS A 173 -15.84 -0.31 34.64
C LYS A 173 -15.24 0.32 35.89
N GLU A 174 -14.10 -0.19 36.36
CA GLU A 174 -13.31 0.45 37.39
C GLU A 174 -11.83 0.40 36.99
N GLU A 175 -11.20 1.56 37.10
CA GLU A 175 -9.76 1.85 37.06
C GLU A 175 -9.13 2.29 35.72
N GLU A 176 -8.67 3.54 35.75
CA GLU A 176 -7.96 4.29 34.73
C GLU A 176 -6.47 3.90 34.58
N ASN A 177 -5.97 4.21 33.39
CA ASN A 177 -4.64 4.71 33.04
C ASN A 177 -3.45 3.76 32.74
N ASN A 178 -2.91 4.05 31.54
CA ASN A 178 -1.51 4.14 31.10
C ASN A 178 -0.82 3.00 30.33
N GLU A 179 -0.45 3.40 29.10
CA GLU A 179 0.80 3.15 28.35
C GLU A 179 1.35 1.73 28.27
N LYS A 180 1.34 1.16 27.05
CA LYS A 180 2.51 0.52 26.39
C LYS A 180 2.14 -0.08 25.02
N GLU A 181 2.32 0.69 23.96
CA GLU A 181 2.45 0.15 22.60
C GLU A 181 3.89 -0.32 22.35
N SER A 182 4.17 -1.59 22.65
CA SER A 182 5.26 -2.36 22.01
C SER A 182 5.28 -3.85 22.39
N GLY A 183 4.52 -4.26 23.42
CA GLY A 183 4.44 -5.66 23.88
C GLY A 183 3.26 -6.49 23.35
N ALA A 184 2.27 -5.87 22.70
CA ALA A 184 0.95 -6.48 22.43
C ALA A 184 0.99 -7.73 21.53
N LYS A 185 1.97 -7.87 20.64
CA LYS A 185 2.02 -8.99 19.68
C LYS A 185 2.42 -10.32 20.33
N SER A 186 3.25 -10.31 21.37
CA SER A 186 3.69 -11.54 22.03
C SER A 186 2.66 -12.06 23.05
N SER A 187 1.85 -11.19 23.65
CA SER A 187 0.73 -11.59 24.49
C SER A 187 -0.46 -12.11 23.67
N HIS A 188 -0.68 -11.58 22.46
CA HIS A 188 -1.83 -11.95 21.63
C HIS A 188 -1.89 -13.46 21.30
N PHE A 189 -0.77 -14.07 20.94
CA PHE A 189 -0.72 -15.52 20.68
C PHE A 189 -0.95 -16.36 21.93
N ARG A 190 -0.53 -15.85 23.10
CA ARG A 190 -0.63 -16.57 24.38
C ARG A 190 -2.06 -16.60 24.91
N GLU A 191 -2.88 -15.64 24.51
CA GLU A 191 -4.28 -15.49 24.93
C GLU A 191 -5.30 -15.95 23.87
N MET A 192 -4.85 -16.42 22.70
CA MET A 192 -5.75 -16.90 21.65
C MET A 192 -6.30 -18.30 21.95
N LYS A 193 -7.59 -18.51 21.65
CA LYS A 193 -8.19 -19.85 21.67
C LYS A 193 -7.55 -20.71 20.58
N THR A 194 -7.43 -22.01 20.81
CA THR A 194 -6.77 -22.96 19.89
C THR A 194 -7.28 -22.88 18.44
N GLU A 195 -8.60 -22.71 18.24
CA GLU A 195 -9.20 -22.53 16.91
C GLU A 195 -8.73 -21.26 16.20
N GLN A 196 -8.57 -20.17 16.96
CA GLN A 196 -8.05 -18.90 16.45
C GLN A 196 -6.56 -19.03 16.10
N ILE A 197 -5.79 -19.78 16.90
CA ILE A 197 -4.38 -20.07 16.61
C ILE A 197 -4.25 -20.80 15.27
N PHE A 198 -5.05 -21.84 15.02
CA PHE A 198 -5.01 -22.58 13.75
C PHE A 198 -5.34 -21.69 12.54
N THR A 199 -6.37 -20.84 12.68
CA THR A 199 -6.77 -19.91 11.61
C THR A 199 -5.65 -18.90 11.32
N THR A 200 -5.07 -18.31 12.36
CA THR A 200 -3.95 -17.37 12.25
C THR A 200 -2.72 -18.04 11.64
N LEU A 201 -2.38 -19.26 12.07
CA LEU A 201 -1.26 -20.02 11.53
C LEU A 201 -1.43 -20.27 10.03
N GLN A 202 -2.63 -20.68 9.60
CA GLN A 202 -2.95 -20.90 8.20
C GLN A 202 -2.80 -19.61 7.37
N HIS A 203 -3.28 -18.47 7.88
CA HIS A 203 -3.12 -17.19 7.20
C HIS A 203 -1.66 -16.75 7.13
N LEU A 204 -0.88 -16.94 8.20
CA LEU A 204 0.55 -16.63 8.22
C LEU A 204 1.34 -17.51 7.25
N GLN A 205 1.01 -18.80 7.16
CA GLN A 205 1.60 -19.70 6.18
C GLN A 205 1.31 -19.21 4.75
N GLN A 206 0.05 -18.86 4.46
CA GLN A 206 -0.32 -18.34 3.14
C GLN A 206 0.42 -17.05 2.81
N LEU A 207 0.53 -16.11 3.76
CA LEU A 207 1.31 -14.87 3.57
C LEU A 207 2.79 -15.15 3.30
N LEU A 208 3.39 -16.12 4.01
CA LEU A 208 4.76 -16.53 3.79
C LEU A 208 4.93 -17.13 2.39
N GLU A 209 4.02 -18.01 1.97
CA GLU A 209 4.03 -18.59 0.62
C GLU A 209 3.93 -17.51 -0.46
N ARG A 210 3.08 -16.48 -0.29
CA ARG A 210 3.03 -15.34 -1.22
C ARG A 210 4.29 -14.50 -1.23
N PHE A 211 4.85 -14.25 -0.05
CA PHE A 211 6.12 -13.52 0.06
C PHE A 211 7.23 -14.29 -0.66
N LEU A 212 7.31 -15.61 -0.48
CA LEU A 212 8.26 -16.48 -1.17
C LEU A 212 7.97 -16.56 -2.69
N ALA A 213 6.72 -16.41 -3.11
CA ALA A 213 6.35 -16.31 -4.52
C ALA A 213 6.79 -14.97 -5.16
N CYS A 214 7.11 -13.95 -4.37
CA CYS A 214 7.72 -12.70 -4.85
C CYS A 214 9.22 -12.86 -5.18
N ARG A 215 9.67 -14.03 -5.63
CA ARG A 215 11.04 -14.21 -6.10
C ARG A 215 11.20 -13.61 -7.50
N PRO A 216 12.20 -12.75 -7.73
CA PRO A 216 12.56 -12.38 -9.10
C PRO A 216 13.04 -13.66 -9.82
N ILE A 217 12.39 -13.97 -10.94
CA ILE A 217 12.75 -15.07 -11.85
C ILE A 217 13.96 -14.66 -12.70
#